data_AF-A0A2X2V9L5-F1
#
_entry.id   AF-A0A2X2V9L5-F1
#
_cell.length_a   1.000
_cell.length_b   1.000
_cell.length_c   1.000
_cell.angle_alpha   90.00
_cell.angle_beta   90.00
_cell.angle_gamma   90.00
#
_symmetry.space_group_name_H-M   'P 1'
#
loop_
_entity.id
_entity.type
_entity.pdbx_description
1 polymer ?
#
loop_
_entity_poly.entity_id
_entity_poly.type
_entity_poly.pdbx_seq_one_letter_code
_entity_poly.pdbx_strand_id
1 'polypeptide(L)' 'MLGLSDRVLVMHEGRIKADLINHDLTQEKVMEAALRSDPHVEKQFV' A
#
# COMPACT_ATOMS: atom_id res chain seq x y z
N MET A 1 -11.18 6.83 -6.81
CA MET A 1 -10.18 7.63 -7.55
C MET A 1 -8.96 7.76 -6.67
N LEU A 2 -7.82 7.17 -7.06
CA LEU A 2 -6.53 7.35 -6.38
C LEU A 2 -5.93 8.74 -6.65
N GLY A 3 -6.36 9.42 -7.73
CA GLY A 3 -5.71 10.61 -8.28
C GLY A 3 -5.72 11.90 -7.44
N LEU A 4 -6.22 11.89 -6.19
CA LEU A 4 -6.13 13.04 -5.27
C LEU A 4 -5.26 12.76 -4.03
N SER A 5 -4.94 11.49 -3.75
CA SER A 5 -4.23 11.11 -2.53
C SER A 5 -2.73 11.11 -2.77
N ASP A 6 -1.92 11.71 -1.89
CA ASP A 6 -0.45 11.60 -2.00
C ASP A 6 0.06 10.21 -1.58
N ARG A 7 -0.68 9.54 -0.69
CA ARG A 7 -0.36 8.22 -0.13
C ARG A 7 -1.60 7.37 0.09
N VAL A 8 -1.41 6.06 0.10
CA VAL A 8 -2.45 5.04 0.30
C VAL A 8 -1.99 4.06 1.37
N LEU A 9 -2.76 3.96 2.44
CA LEU A 9 -2.59 2.93 3.46
C LEU A 9 -3.45 1.71 3.11
N VAL A 10 -2.82 0.54 3.05
CA VAL A 10 -3.52 -0.73 2.82
C VAL A 10 -3.72 -1.43 4.14
N MET A 11 -4.97 -1.79 4.46
CA MET A 11 -5.33 -2.49 5.69
C MET A 11 -5.94 -3.86 5.40
N HIS A 12 -5.70 -4.79 6.32
CA HIS A 12 -6.37 -6.08 6.37
C HIS A 12 -6.50 -6.50 7.83
N GLU A 13 -7.70 -6.95 8.22
CA GLU A 13 -7.98 -7.42 9.60
C GLU A 13 -7.57 -6.43 10.70
N GLY A 14 -7.79 -5.13 10.47
CA GLY A 14 -7.49 -4.08 11.45
C GLY A 14 -6.00 -3.73 11.57
N ARG A 15 -5.14 -4.28 10.72
CA ARG A 15 -3.70 -3.97 10.67
C ARG A 15 -3.34 -3.25 9.37
N ILE A 16 -2.44 -2.28 9.45
CA ILE A 16 -1.81 -1.69 8.26
C ILE A 16 -0.79 -2.70 7.74
N LYS A 17 -0.90 -3.03 6.46
CA LYS A 17 -0.01 -3.95 5.74
C LYS A 17 0.93 -3.24 4.77
N ALA A 18 0.57 -2.03 4.31
CA ALA A 18 1.45 -1.21 3.46
C ALA A 18 1.14 0.29 3.57
N ASP A 19 2.17 1.10 3.37
CA ASP A 19 2.12 2.54 3.11
C ASP A 19 2.71 2.81 1.73
N LEU A 20 1.86 3.23 0.79
CA LEU A 20 2.19 3.35 -0.62
C LEU A 20 2.19 4.82 -1.04
N ILE A 21 3.26 5.29 -1.66
CA ILE A 21 3.30 6.61 -2.30
C ILE A 21 2.51 6.54 -3.61
N ASN A 22 1.63 7.51 -3.85
CA ASN A 22 0.81 7.57 -5.06
C ASN A 22 1.56 8.19 -6.25
N HIS A 23 2.72 7.62 -6.58
CA HIS A 23 3.47 7.93 -7.80
C HIS A 23 3.35 6.73 -8.75
N ASP A 24 2.51 6.86 -9.78
CA ASP A 24 2.12 5.76 -10.68
C ASP A 24 1.55 4.51 -9.97
N LEU A 25 0.83 4.76 -8.87
CA LEU A 25 0.17 3.71 -8.12
C LEU A 25 -1.11 3.28 -8.84
N THR A 26 -1.13 2.04 -9.29
CA THR A 26 -2.31 1.44 -9.93
C THR A 26 -3.15 0.68 -8.91
N GLN A 27 -4.39 0.40 -9.29
CA GLN A 27 -5.28 -0.39 -8.45
C GLN A 27 -4.78 -1.83 -8.28
N GLU A 28 -4.11 -2.43 -9.28
CA GLU A 28 -3.50 -3.75 -9.12
C GLU A 28 -2.40 -3.76 -8.05
N LYS A 29 -1.53 -2.74 -8.03
CA LYS A 29 -0.45 -2.61 -7.01
C LYS A 29 -1.01 -2.51 -5.59
N VAL A 30 -2.14 -1.82 -5.42
CA VAL A 30 -2.84 -1.74 -4.12
C VAL A 30 -3.40 -3.11 -3.72
N MET A 31 -4.01 -3.83 -4.67
CA MET A 31 -4.54 -5.18 -4.43
C MET A 31 -3.43 -6.17 -4.06
N GLU A 32 -2.32 -6.16 -4.78
CA GLU A 32 -1.16 -6.99 -4.46
C GLU A 32 -0.64 -6.73 -3.04
N ALA A 33 -0.54 -5.47 -2.63
CA ALA A 33 -0.12 -5.11 -1.27
C ALA A 33 -1.09 -5.63 -0.20
N ALA A 34 -2.40 -5.72 -0.50
CA ALA A 34 -3.38 -6.29 0.42
C ALA A 34 -3.23 -7.80 0.58
N LEU A 35 -2.93 -8.49 -0.53
CA LEU A 35 -2.86 -9.96 -0.61
C LEU A 35 -1.52 -10.56 -0.17
N ARG A 36 -0.44 -9.78 -0.14
CA ARG A 36 0.86 -10.23 0.38
C ARG A 36 0.71 -10.66 1.84
N SER A 37 0.93 -11.94 2.15
CA SER A 37 1.05 -12.44 3.53
C SER A 37 2.36 -11.93 4.13
N ASP A 38 2.32 -11.22 5.25
CA ASP A 38 3.46 -10.49 5.83
C ASP A 38 4.79 -11.28 5.86
N PRO A 39 5.89 -10.62 5.50
CA PRO A 39 6.88 -10.32 6.53
C PRO A 39 7.24 -8.83 6.53
N HIS A 40 6.93 -8.12 7.62
CA HIS A 40 7.49 -6.83 8.03
C HIS A 40 7.91 -5.87 6.91
N VAL A 41 7.01 -4.98 6.48
CA VAL A 41 7.38 -3.82 5.67
C VAL A 41 7.82 -2.67 6.58
N GLU A 42 8.98 -2.82 7.20
CA GLU A 42 9.87 -1.68 7.42
C GLU A 42 10.85 -1.65 6.24
N LYS A 43 10.48 -0.99 5.15
CA LYS A 43 11.48 -0.36 4.29
C LYS A 43 10.86 0.79 3.53
N GLN A 44 11.03 1.95 4.15
CA GLN A 44 11.10 3.25 3.55
C GLN A 44 11.96 3.16 2.28
N PHE A 45 11.32 3.19 1.12
CA PHE A 45 12.03 3.45 -0.13
C PHE A 45 12.23 4.97 -0.20
N VAL A 46 13.51 5.35 -0.12
CA VAL A 46 14.05 6.69 -0.34
C VAL A 46 13.80 7.15 -1.78
#